data_AF-A0A524EAG8-F1
#
_entry.id   AF-A0A524EAG8-F1
#
_cell.length_a   1.000
_cell.length_b   1.000
_cell.length_c   1.000
_cell.angle_alpha   90.00
_cell.angle_beta   90.00
_cell.angle_gamma   90.00
#
_symmetry.space_group_name_H-M   'P 1'
#
loop_
_entity.id
_entity.type
_entity.pdbx_description
1 polymer ?
#
loop_
_entity_poly.entity_id
_entity_poly.type
_entity_poly.pdbx_seq_one_letter_code
_entity_poly.pdbx_strand_id
1 'polypeptide(L)'
;MNEKDSESEKSPEEIRESLNDMVHRLDQVSESSENWRAAVEQNKERWEELKTKIHTRQRALKRLVIDKKAGLIGPEEFDRRYREIQDELTDLEFQVYNLRLGTSAETD
;
A
#
# COMPACT_ATOMS: atom_id res chain seq x y z
N MET A 1 -35.17 -1.18 -31.57
CA MET A 1 -34.53 -2.31 -30.86
C MET A 1 -33.86 -1.71 -29.65
N ASN A 2 -34.41 -1.97 -28.46
CA ASN A 2 -33.85 -1.49 -27.20
C ASN A 2 -32.87 -2.55 -26.69
N GLU A 3 -31.57 -2.25 -26.74
CA GLU A 3 -30.56 -3.02 -26.00
C GLU A 3 -30.38 -2.32 -24.64
N LYS A 4 -30.92 -2.96 -23.60
CA LYS A 4 -30.77 -2.59 -22.19
C LYS A 4 -29.53 -3.26 -21.64
N ASP A 5 -28.81 -2.50 -20.81
CA ASP A 5 -27.99 -2.89 -19.66
C ASP A 5 -27.84 -4.38 -19.37
N SER A 6 -26.59 -4.85 -19.26
CA SER A 6 -26.22 -6.04 -18.51
C SER A 6 -24.79 -5.91 -17.97
N GLU A 7 -24.54 -4.86 -17.19
CA GLU A 7 -23.50 -4.89 -16.16
C GLU A 7 -24.19 -4.89 -14.80
N SER A 8 -24.13 -6.03 -14.10
CA SER A 8 -24.33 -6.20 -12.65
C SER A 8 -25.33 -7.30 -12.28
N GLU A 9 -24.88 -8.56 -12.30
CA GLU A 9 -25.44 -9.62 -11.42
C GLU A 9 -24.33 -10.61 -11.04
N LYS A 10 -23.28 -10.15 -10.33
CA LYS A 10 -22.44 -11.09 -9.56
C LYS A 10 -23.09 -11.30 -8.21
N SER A 11 -23.40 -12.55 -7.89
CA SER A 11 -24.10 -12.89 -6.65
C SER A 11 -23.20 -12.60 -5.43
N PRO A 12 -23.75 -12.23 -4.26
CA PRO A 12 -22.96 -11.96 -3.05
C PRO A 12 -22.04 -13.12 -2.65
N GLU A 13 -22.44 -14.34 -3.02
CA GLU A 13 -21.71 -15.59 -2.83
C GLU A 13 -20.48 -15.68 -3.75
N GLU A 14 -20.59 -15.27 -5.02
CA GLU A 14 -19.47 -15.20 -5.96
C GLU A 14 -18.46 -14.12 -5.57
N ILE A 15 -18.94 -13.00 -5.01
CA ILE A 15 -18.08 -11.94 -4.47
C ILE A 15 -17.32 -12.45 -3.24
N ARG A 16 -18.01 -13.20 -2.35
CA ARG A 16 -17.39 -13.82 -1.18
C ARG A 16 -16.38 -14.88 -1.57
N GLU A 17 -16.70 -15.73 -2.55
CA GLU A 17 -15.80 -16.75 -3.06
C GLU A 17 -14.57 -16.12 -3.71
N SER A 18 -14.74 -15.08 -4.54
CA SER A 18 -13.62 -14.33 -5.12
C SER A 18 -12.75 -13.64 -4.07
N LEU A 19 -13.34 -13.13 -2.98
CA LEU A 19 -12.61 -12.56 -1.85
C LEU A 19 -11.85 -13.65 -1.10
N ASN A 20 -12.49 -14.79 -0.87
CA ASN A 20 -11.87 -15.90 -0.14
C ASN A 20 -10.73 -16.53 -0.95
N ASP A 21 -10.87 -16.62 -2.28
CA ASP A 21 -9.81 -17.05 -3.20
C ASP A 21 -8.65 -16.06 -3.22
N MET A 22 -8.94 -14.75 -3.16
CA MET A 22 -7.90 -13.72 -3.08
C MET A 22 -7.16 -13.79 -1.74
N VAL A 23 -7.88 -13.99 -0.64
CA VAL A 23 -7.31 -14.20 0.70
C VAL A 23 -6.49 -15.49 0.75
N HIS A 24 -6.97 -16.58 0.14
CA HIS A 24 -6.28 -17.86 0.10
C HIS A 24 -5.01 -17.81 -0.76
N ARG A 25 -5.01 -17.02 -1.84
CA ARG A 25 -3.78 -16.70 -2.61
C ARG A 25 -2.82 -15.85 -1.80
N LEU A 26 -3.33 -14.97 -0.94
CA LEU A 26 -2.53 -14.18 -0.01
C LEU A 26 -1.95 -15.02 1.14
N ASP A 27 -2.57 -16.14 1.50
CA ASP A 27 -2.10 -17.09 2.53
C ASP A 27 -1.14 -18.15 1.99
N GLN A 28 -1.14 -18.45 0.68
CA GLN A 28 -0.11 -19.30 0.01
C GLN A 28 1.28 -18.63 -0.06
N VAL A 29 1.44 -17.49 0.59
CA VAL A 29 2.61 -16.64 0.61
C VAL A 29 3.78 -17.20 1.44
N SER A 30 3.69 -18.44 1.94
CA SER A 30 4.84 -19.17 2.50
C SER A 30 5.89 -19.53 1.43
N GLU A 31 5.48 -19.83 0.18
CA GLU A 31 6.37 -19.85 -1.00
C GLU A 31 6.80 -18.44 -1.46
N SER A 32 6.13 -17.38 -0.97
CA SER A 32 6.51 -16.01 -1.28
C SER A 32 7.82 -15.59 -0.62
N SER A 33 8.32 -16.28 0.41
CA SER A 33 9.51 -15.78 1.12
C SER A 33 10.79 -15.91 0.29
N GLU A 34 10.92 -16.97 -0.51
CA GLU A 34 12.04 -17.18 -1.43
C GLU A 34 11.91 -16.30 -2.67
N ASN A 35 10.73 -16.22 -3.27
CA ASN A 35 10.44 -15.31 -4.39
C ASN A 35 10.60 -13.83 -3.98
N TRP A 36 10.22 -13.48 -2.75
CA TRP A 36 10.47 -12.14 -2.18
C TRP A 36 11.96 -11.86 -2.02
N ARG A 37 12.73 -12.78 -1.45
CA ARG A 37 14.18 -12.62 -1.32
C ARG A 37 14.84 -12.47 -2.69
N ALA A 38 14.42 -13.23 -3.69
CA ALA A 38 14.91 -13.11 -5.05
C ALA A 38 14.56 -11.75 -5.67
N ALA A 39 13.30 -11.30 -5.53
CA ALA A 39 12.86 -9.99 -6.04
C ALA A 39 13.60 -8.82 -5.37
N VAL A 40 13.82 -8.91 -4.05
CA VAL A 40 14.60 -7.95 -3.28
C VAL A 40 16.06 -7.95 -3.70
N GLU A 41 16.69 -9.11 -3.89
CA GLU A 41 18.09 -9.18 -4.31
C GLU A 41 18.28 -8.64 -5.74
N GLN A 42 17.33 -8.92 -6.64
CA GLN A 42 17.33 -8.37 -8.00
C GLN A 42 17.09 -6.86 -8.05
N ASN A 43 16.39 -6.30 -7.06
CA ASN A 43 16.05 -4.88 -6.98
C ASN A 43 16.59 -4.22 -5.71
N LYS A 44 17.77 -4.63 -5.27
CA LYS A 44 18.32 -4.27 -3.96
C LYS A 44 18.44 -2.78 -3.74
N GLU A 45 18.90 -2.04 -4.76
CA GLU A 45 19.03 -0.59 -4.70
C GLU A 45 17.67 0.10 -4.50
N ARG A 46 16.68 -0.27 -5.33
CA ARG A 46 15.30 0.23 -5.21
C ARG A 46 14.69 -0.13 -3.85
N TRP A 47 14.99 -1.31 -3.32
CA TRP A 47 14.55 -1.73 -2.00
C TRP A 47 15.16 -0.88 -0.87
N GLU A 48 16.47 -0.61 -0.92
CA GLU A 48 17.13 0.27 0.06
C GLU A 48 16.59 1.71 -0.01
N GLU A 49 16.30 2.19 -1.22
CA GLU A 49 15.70 3.51 -1.43
C GLU A 49 14.29 3.57 -0.82
N LEU A 50 13.43 2.59 -1.11
CA LEU A 50 12.08 2.50 -0.54
C LEU A 50 12.11 2.44 0.99
N LYS A 51 12.98 1.61 1.57
CA LYS A 51 13.17 1.56 3.02
C LYS A 51 13.58 2.91 3.60
N THR A 52 14.52 3.59 2.96
CA THR A 52 15.00 4.90 3.39
C THR A 52 13.88 5.94 3.35
N LYS A 53 13.08 5.96 2.28
CA LYS A 53 11.91 6.84 2.15
C LYS A 53 10.87 6.55 3.23
N ILE A 54 10.49 5.29 3.42
CA ILE A 54 9.52 4.87 4.45
C ILE A 54 9.99 5.29 5.83
N HIS A 55 11.25 5.01 6.19
CA HIS A 55 11.80 5.40 7.49
C HIS A 55 11.81 6.91 7.70
N THR A 56 12.06 7.68 6.64
CA THR A 56 12.05 9.14 6.69
C THR A 56 10.64 9.66 6.97
N ARG A 57 9.63 9.14 6.26
CA ARG A 57 8.22 9.50 6.46
C ARG A 57 7.70 9.08 7.84
N GLN A 58 8.07 7.90 8.32
CA GLN A 58 7.75 7.46 9.68
C GLN A 58 8.38 8.36 10.75
N ARG A 59 9.61 8.84 10.54
CA ARG A 59 10.23 9.83 11.45
C ARG A 59 9.50 11.18 11.39
N ALA A 60 9.12 11.64 10.20
CA ALA A 60 8.34 12.86 10.03
C ALA A 60 6.99 12.77 10.76
N LEU A 61 6.30 11.63 10.66
CA LEU A 61 5.04 11.39 11.37
C LEU A 61 5.22 11.44 12.89
N LYS A 62 6.25 10.75 13.41
CA LYS A 62 6.60 10.79 14.84
C LYS A 62 6.88 12.22 15.29
N ARG A 63 7.63 12.99 14.49
CA ARG A 63 7.95 14.38 14.79
C ARG A 63 6.70 15.26 14.80
N LEU A 64 5.81 15.09 13.82
CA LEU A 64 4.54 15.81 13.73
C LEU A 64 3.67 15.60 14.98
N VAL A 65 3.59 14.35 15.47
CA VAL A 65 2.86 14.02 16.71
C VAL A 65 3.51 14.68 17.93
N ILE A 66 4.85 14.70 18.00
CA ILE A 66 5.58 15.38 19.09
C ILE A 66 5.31 16.89 19.06
N ASP A 67 5.41 17.53 17.88
CA ASP A 67 5.20 18.96 17.72
C ASP A 67 3.74 19.35 18.06
N LYS A 68 2.77 18.50 17.70
CA LYS A 68 1.37 18.68 18.10
C LYS A 68 1.18 18.58 19.60
N LYS A 69 1.79 17.59 20.26
CA LYS A 69 1.74 17.42 21.72
C LYS A 69 2.42 18.57 22.46
N ALA A 70 3.47 19.13 21.87
CA ALA A 70 4.16 20.31 22.39
C ALA A 70 3.39 21.62 22.13
N GLY A 71 2.27 21.59 21.41
CA GLY A 71 1.48 22.77 21.07
C GLY A 71 2.15 23.69 20.04
N LEU A 72 3.19 23.21 19.34
CA LEU A 72 3.91 24.00 18.33
C LEU A 72 3.11 24.17 17.04
N ILE A 73 2.14 23.29 16.79
CA ILE A 73 1.27 23.32 15.62
C ILE A 73 -0.20 23.20 16.00
N GLY A 74 -1.04 23.90 15.25
CA GLY A 74 -2.49 23.88 15.38
C GLY A 74 -3.12 22.55 14.94
N PRO A 75 -4.39 22.28 15.29
CA PRO A 75 -5.10 21.06 14.86
C PRO A 75 -5.22 20.97 13.34
N GLU A 76 -5.56 22.07 12.65
CA GLU A 76 -5.70 22.08 11.20
C GLU A 76 -4.38 21.79 10.47
N GLU A 77 -3.26 22.37 10.95
CA GLU A 77 -1.93 22.12 10.39
C GLU A 77 -1.48 20.67 10.63
N PHE A 78 -1.80 20.13 11.81
CA PHE A 78 -1.55 18.72 12.11
C PHE A 78 -2.33 17.81 11.17
N ASP A 79 -3.64 18.01 11.02
CA ASP A 79 -4.49 17.16 10.20
C ASP A 79 -4.07 17.17 8.73
N ARG A 80 -3.72 18.35 8.19
CA ARG A 80 -3.23 18.48 6.82
C ARG A 80 -1.93 17.69 6.61
N ARG A 81 -0.90 17.95 7.44
CA ARG A 81 0.41 17.28 7.31
C ARG A 81 0.32 15.78 7.62
N TYR A 82 -0.58 15.40 8.52
CA TYR A 82 -0.81 14.00 8.86
C TYR A 82 -1.32 13.23 7.63
N ARG A 83 -2.32 13.78 6.92
CA ARG A 83 -2.83 13.19 5.67
C ARG A 83 -1.74 13.11 4.60
N GLU A 84 -1.01 14.20 4.36
CA GLU A 84 0.09 14.22 3.38
C GLU A 84 1.12 13.09 3.65
N ILE A 85 1.55 12.93 4.90
CA ILE A 85 2.51 11.88 5.27
C ILE A 85 1.89 10.47 5.18
N GLN A 86 0.60 10.33 5.47
CA GLN A 86 -0.10 9.04 5.32
C GLN A 86 -0.22 8.63 3.86
N ASP A 87 -0.64 9.54 2.98
CA ASP A 87 -0.77 9.28 1.55
C ASP A 87 0.58 8.84 0.96
N GLU A 88 1.66 9.57 1.31
CA GLU A 88 3.02 9.20 0.90
C GLU A 88 3.47 7.83 1.44
N LEU A 89 3.09 7.47 2.67
CA LEU A 89 3.39 6.16 3.23
C LEU A 89 2.63 5.05 2.50
N THR A 90 1.35 5.28 2.19
CA THR A 90 0.52 4.34 1.42
C THR A 90 1.09 4.11 0.03
N ASP A 91 1.54 5.15 -0.66
CA ASP A 91 2.19 5.02 -1.97
C ASP A 91 3.51 4.23 -1.89
N LEU A 92 4.29 4.44 -0.83
CA LEU A 92 5.53 3.69 -0.63
C LEU A 92 5.25 2.22 -0.28
N GLU A 93 4.22 1.93 0.51
CA GLU A 93 3.76 0.59 0.82
C GLU A 93 3.28 -0.15 -0.43
N PHE A 94 2.55 0.56 -1.31
CA PHE A 94 2.14 0.02 -2.61
C PHE A 94 3.35 -0.31 -3.49
N GLN A 95 4.35 0.56 -3.53
CA GLN A 95 5.60 0.29 -4.27
C GLN A 95 6.36 -0.93 -3.71
N VAL A 96 6.37 -1.13 -2.38
CA VAL A 96 6.95 -2.33 -1.75
C VAL A 96 6.14 -3.58 -2.13
N TYR A 97 4.82 -3.48 -2.17
CA TYR A 97 3.94 -4.57 -2.58
C TYR A 97 4.16 -4.94 -4.06
N ASN A 98 4.25 -3.96 -4.94
CA ASN A 98 4.56 -4.17 -6.36
C ASN A 98 5.94 -4.81 -6.56
N LEU A 99 6.93 -4.36 -5.78
CA LEU A 99 8.25 -4.98 -5.76
C LEU A 99 8.17 -6.45 -5.33
N ARG A 100 7.28 -6.78 -4.38
CA ARG A 100 7.08 -8.13 -3.88
C ARG A 100 6.43 -9.07 -4.88
N LEU A 101 5.47 -8.55 -5.64
CA LEU A 101 4.74 -9.33 -6.64
C LEU A 101 5.43 -9.35 -8.00
N GLY A 102 6.52 -8.59 -8.20
CA GLY A 102 7.14 -8.42 -9.51
C GLY A 102 6.22 -7.76 -10.54
N THR A 103 5.14 -7.12 -10.09
CA THR A 103 4.18 -6.43 -10.93
C THR A 103 4.55 -4.95 -10.96
N SER A 104 5.07 -4.49 -12.08
CA SER A 104 5.06 -3.07 -12.43
C SER A 104 3.61 -2.68 -12.74
N ALA A 105 2.77 -2.53 -11.72
CA ALA A 105 1.53 -1.81 -11.92
C ALA A 105 1.92 -0.33 -12.10
N GLU A 106 2.14 0.06 -13.35
CA GLU A 106 2.14 1.46 -13.77
C GLU A 106 0.76 2.02 -13.43
N THR A 107 0.69 2.78 -12.35
CA THR A 107 -0.41 3.71 -12.13
C THR A 107 -0.11 4.95 -12.96
N ASP A 108 -0.71 5.01 -14.15
CA ASP A 108 -0.91 6.21 -14.96
C ASP A 108 -1.64 7.31 -14.16
#